data_AF-K2AXQ7-F1
#
_entry.id   AF-K2AXQ7-F1
#
_cell.length_a   1.000
_cell.length_b   1.000
_cell.length_c   1.000
_cell.angle_alpha   90.00
_cell.angle_beta   90.00
_cell.angle_gamma   90.00
#
_symmetry.space_group_name_H-M   'P 1'
#
loop_
_entity.id
_entity.type
_entity.pdbx_description
1 polymer ?
#
loop_
_entity_poly.entity_id
_entity_poly.type
_entity_poly.pdbx_seq_one_letter_code
_entity_poly.pdbx_strand_id
1 'polypeptide(L)'
;MAQAGILPRVLPGSDAQALAPLVHLEADLPPRWQRRLAVLGGENPGDVLRLSRADSGSNKAVRAEIGTTLSPAALGWKLGLDNARDVILCRAALFEMPLPAHWQQDIARGVAGVLPVTAADLMPALQGAALGARLREIEARWLASDLTLSKAALLA
;
A
#
# COMPACT_ATOMS: atom_id res chain seq x y z
N MET A 1 22.56 15.87 2.91
CA MET A 1 22.63 15.27 1.55
C MET A 1 21.92 16.12 0.51
N ALA A 2 20.64 16.47 0.68
CA ALA A 2 19.92 17.34 -0.27
C ALA A 2 20.54 18.74 -0.40
N GLN A 3 20.77 19.44 0.71
CA GLN A 3 21.39 20.78 0.72
C GLN A 3 22.80 20.82 0.11
N ALA A 4 23.54 19.71 0.18
CA ALA A 4 24.86 19.57 -0.41
C ALA A 4 24.82 19.11 -1.89
N GLY A 5 23.63 18.95 -2.48
CA GLY A 5 23.44 18.46 -3.85
C GLY A 5 23.81 16.98 -4.06
N ILE A 6 24.01 16.22 -2.98
CA ILE A 6 24.43 14.80 -3.05
C ILE A 6 23.24 13.90 -3.35
N LEU A 7 22.07 14.21 -2.80
CA LEU A 7 20.87 13.38 -2.94
C LEU A 7 20.49 13.10 -4.41
N PRO A 8 20.33 14.10 -5.30
CA PRO A 8 20.01 13.84 -6.71
C PRO A 8 21.12 13.14 -7.49
N ARG A 9 22.37 13.13 -6.98
CA ARG A 9 23.48 12.36 -7.59
C ARG A 9 23.43 10.89 -7.23
N VAL A 10 22.99 10.57 -6.01
CA VAL A 10 22.89 9.19 -5.51
C VAL A 10 21.58 8.56 -5.95
N LEU A 11 20.49 9.32 -5.92
CA LEU A 11 19.16 8.88 -6.31
C LEU A 11 18.48 9.98 -7.15
N PRO A 12 18.66 9.95 -8.47
CA PRO A 12 18.02 10.89 -9.38
C PRO A 12 16.49 10.93 -9.20
N GLY A 13 15.91 12.12 -9.31
CA GLY A 13 14.46 12.34 -9.15
C GLY A 13 13.93 12.18 -7.72
N SER A 14 14.80 12.17 -6.71
CA SER A 14 14.38 12.14 -5.30
C SER A 14 14.16 13.53 -4.71
N ASP A 15 13.25 13.60 -3.75
CA ASP A 15 12.89 14.81 -3.01
C ASP A 15 12.86 14.54 -1.50
N ALA A 16 13.53 15.39 -0.73
CA ALA A 16 13.62 15.25 0.73
C ALA A 16 12.49 15.96 1.50
N GLN A 17 11.62 16.73 0.84
CA GLN A 17 10.65 17.59 1.49
C GLN A 17 9.74 16.83 2.47
N ALA A 18 9.20 15.68 2.06
CA ALA A 18 8.29 14.88 2.88
C ALA A 18 8.98 14.07 3.99
N LEU A 19 10.31 14.05 4.06
CA LEU A 19 11.03 13.26 5.05
C LEU A 19 10.84 13.81 6.48
N ALA A 20 10.86 15.13 6.66
CA ALA A 20 10.68 15.73 7.99
C ALA A 20 9.26 15.53 8.55
N PRO A 21 8.17 15.79 7.78
CA PRO A 21 6.81 15.42 8.18
C PRO A 21 6.69 13.92 8.49
N LEU A 22 7.29 13.06 7.66
CA LEU A 22 7.28 11.62 7.90
C LEU A 22 7.89 11.29 9.27
N VAL A 23 9.08 11.79 9.58
CA VAL A 23 9.75 11.52 10.87
C VAL A 23 8.87 11.91 12.07
N HIS A 24 8.13 13.02 11.97
CA HIS A 24 7.17 13.38 13.01
C HIS A 24 6.01 12.38 13.12
N LEU A 25 5.46 11.94 11.99
CA LEU A 25 4.37 10.96 11.92
C LEU A 25 4.79 9.55 12.34
N GLU A 26 6.05 9.17 12.19
CA GLU A 26 6.59 7.90 12.68
C GLU A 26 6.44 7.81 14.20
N ALA A 27 6.59 8.92 14.93
CA ALA A 27 6.51 8.97 16.40
C ALA A 27 7.31 7.82 17.05
N ASP A 28 6.66 6.96 17.85
CA ASP A 28 7.28 5.81 18.52
C ASP A 28 7.37 4.55 17.66
N LEU A 29 6.86 4.58 16.42
CA LEU A 29 7.00 3.44 15.52
C LEU A 29 8.48 3.24 15.16
N PRO A 30 8.95 1.98 15.10
CA PRO A 30 10.30 1.70 14.64
C PRO A 30 10.54 2.33 13.27
N PRO A 31 11.64 3.10 13.12
CA PRO A 31 11.96 3.70 11.83
C PRO A 31 12.23 2.61 10.82
N ARG A 32 11.64 2.73 9.62
CA ARG A 32 11.86 1.81 8.51
C ARG A 32 12.43 2.55 7.33
N TRP A 33 13.60 2.10 6.87
CA TRP A 33 14.27 2.76 5.75
C TRP A 33 13.45 2.64 4.46
N GLN A 34 12.69 1.55 4.26
CA GLN A 34 11.84 1.37 3.08
C GLN A 34 10.75 2.45 2.99
N ARG A 35 10.16 2.82 4.14
CA ARG A 35 9.17 3.90 4.25
C ARG A 35 9.79 5.25 3.90
N ARG A 36 10.97 5.54 4.46
CA ARG A 36 11.71 6.76 4.17
C ARG A 36 12.12 6.85 2.70
N LEU A 37 12.53 5.73 2.10
CA LEU A 37 12.81 5.67 0.67
C LEU A 37 11.54 5.91 -0.17
N ALA A 38 10.37 5.43 0.26
CA ALA A 38 9.12 5.63 -0.46
C ALA A 38 8.73 7.11 -0.54
N VAL A 39 8.90 7.90 0.53
CA VAL A 39 8.66 9.36 0.48
C VAL A 39 9.76 10.12 -0.25
N LEU A 40 11.01 9.63 -0.21
CA LEU A 40 12.10 10.22 -1.00
C LEU A 40 11.88 10.05 -2.50
N GLY A 41 11.17 8.98 -2.91
CA GLY A 41 10.88 8.69 -4.30
C GLY A 41 12.12 8.27 -5.07
N GLY A 42 12.41 8.98 -6.17
CA GLY A 42 13.51 8.64 -7.06
C GLY A 42 13.11 7.73 -8.23
N GLU A 43 13.93 7.83 -9.27
CA GLU A 43 13.86 7.03 -10.49
C GLU A 43 14.53 5.67 -10.24
N ASN A 44 13.76 4.59 -10.35
CA ASN A 44 14.23 3.20 -10.22
C ASN A 44 15.17 2.96 -9.02
N PRO A 45 14.76 3.28 -7.77
CA PRO A 45 15.61 3.15 -6.59
C PRO A 45 16.13 1.73 -6.37
N GLY A 46 15.39 0.70 -6.80
CA GLY A 46 15.82 -0.69 -6.75
C GLY A 46 17.12 -0.96 -7.51
N ASP A 47 17.24 -0.43 -8.72
CA ASP A 47 18.42 -0.61 -9.57
C ASP A 47 19.55 0.31 -9.12
N VAL A 48 19.24 1.59 -8.89
CA VAL A 48 20.21 2.62 -8.49
C VAL A 48 20.91 2.27 -7.18
N LEU A 49 20.15 1.76 -6.20
CA LEU A 49 20.67 1.39 -4.88
C LEU A 49 20.98 -0.11 -4.76
N ARG A 50 20.81 -0.88 -5.85
CA ARG A 50 21.03 -2.34 -5.90
C ARG A 50 20.31 -3.08 -4.79
N LEU A 51 19.06 -2.72 -4.54
CA LEU A 51 18.24 -3.33 -3.50
C LEU A 51 17.96 -4.80 -3.82
N SER A 52 17.68 -5.58 -2.78
CA SER A 52 17.18 -6.94 -2.97
C SER A 52 15.86 -6.93 -3.77
N ARG A 53 15.51 -8.07 -4.38
CA ARG A 53 14.20 -8.22 -5.05
C ARG A 53 13.04 -8.00 -4.08
N ALA A 54 13.19 -8.45 -2.84
CA ALA A 54 12.18 -8.30 -1.79
C ALA A 54 11.98 -6.81 -1.44
N ASP A 55 13.06 -6.07 -1.22
CA ASP A 55 12.98 -4.65 -0.87
C ASP A 55 12.49 -3.78 -2.03
N SER A 56 12.96 -4.07 -3.25
CA SER A 56 12.48 -3.40 -4.47
C SER A 56 10.98 -3.64 -4.67
N GLY A 57 10.52 -4.87 -4.45
CA GLY A 57 9.11 -5.24 -4.54
C GLY A 57 8.27 -4.53 -3.48
N SER A 58 8.70 -4.55 -2.22
CA SER A 58 8.01 -3.84 -1.11
C SER A 58 7.92 -2.34 -1.39
N ASN A 59 9.02 -1.67 -1.75
CA ASN A 59 9.02 -0.24 -2.03
C ASN A 59 8.12 0.11 -3.22
N LYS A 60 8.15 -0.69 -4.30
CA LYS A 60 7.27 -0.50 -5.46
C LYS A 60 5.79 -0.67 -5.09
N ALA A 61 5.46 -1.68 -4.29
CA ALA A 61 4.10 -1.94 -3.85
C ALA A 61 3.56 -0.79 -2.98
N VAL A 62 4.36 -0.28 -2.03
CA VAL A 62 3.99 0.89 -1.23
C VAL A 62 3.78 2.10 -2.12
N ARG A 63 4.75 2.43 -2.99
CA ARG A 63 4.65 3.60 -3.88
C ARG A 63 3.45 3.56 -4.82
N ALA A 64 3.11 2.38 -5.34
CA ALA A 64 1.95 2.19 -6.21
C ALA A 64 0.62 2.53 -5.51
N GLU A 65 0.55 2.35 -4.20
CA GLU A 65 -0.66 2.60 -3.43
C GLU A 65 -0.73 4.00 -2.80
N ILE A 66 0.34 4.79 -2.77
CA ILE A 66 0.31 6.14 -2.18
C ILE A 66 -0.80 6.99 -2.82
N GLY A 67 -0.94 6.96 -4.15
CA GLY A 67 -1.94 7.74 -4.88
C GLY A 67 -3.35 7.14 -4.96
N THR A 68 -3.59 5.95 -4.40
CA THR A 68 -4.92 5.31 -4.45
C THR A 68 -5.81 5.76 -3.31
N THR A 69 -7.11 5.46 -3.41
CA THR A 69 -8.10 5.74 -2.38
C THR A 69 -8.42 4.54 -1.48
N LEU A 70 -7.62 3.47 -1.56
CA LEU A 70 -7.83 2.30 -0.71
C LEU A 70 -7.75 2.68 0.77
N SER A 71 -8.71 2.17 1.54
CA SER A 71 -8.79 2.36 2.98
C SER A 71 -7.63 1.65 3.71
N PRO A 72 -7.36 2.00 4.99
CA PRO A 72 -6.33 1.30 5.76
C PRO A 72 -6.59 -0.21 5.86
N ALA A 73 -7.84 -0.67 5.96
CA ALA A 73 -8.14 -2.10 5.98
C ALA A 73 -7.93 -2.77 4.61
N ALA A 74 -8.36 -2.14 3.53
CA ALA A 74 -8.09 -2.65 2.18
C ALA A 74 -6.58 -2.75 1.92
N LEU A 75 -5.79 -1.77 2.37
CA LEU A 75 -4.32 -1.83 2.31
C LEU A 75 -3.77 -2.96 3.18
N GLY A 76 -4.28 -3.14 4.39
CA GLY A 76 -3.89 -4.22 5.30
C GLY A 76 -4.08 -5.60 4.68
N TRP A 77 -5.23 -5.83 4.03
CA TRP A 77 -5.50 -7.08 3.31
C TRP A 77 -4.57 -7.27 2.11
N LYS A 78 -4.39 -6.21 1.31
CA LYS A 78 -3.64 -6.27 0.05
C LYS A 78 -2.12 -6.38 0.25
N LEU A 79 -1.57 -5.66 1.22
CA LEU A 79 -0.12 -5.45 1.37
C LEU A 79 0.47 -6.06 2.64
N GLY A 80 -0.38 -6.50 3.58
CA GLY A 80 0.04 -6.86 4.92
C GLY A 80 0.32 -5.65 5.81
N LEU A 81 0.59 -5.93 7.09
CA LEU A 81 0.69 -4.94 8.17
C LEU A 81 1.69 -3.82 7.87
N ASP A 82 2.92 -4.20 7.57
CA ASP A 82 4.05 -3.27 7.50
C ASP A 82 3.99 -2.34 6.29
N ASN A 83 3.70 -2.89 5.11
CA ASN A 83 3.57 -2.09 3.88
C ASN A 83 2.30 -1.22 3.91
N ALA A 84 1.18 -1.70 4.48
CA ALA A 84 -0.02 -0.88 4.63
C ALA A 84 0.24 0.32 5.55
N ARG A 85 0.96 0.11 6.66
CA ARG A 85 1.36 1.20 7.55
C ARG A 85 2.23 2.23 6.84
N ASP A 86 3.18 1.76 6.03
CA ASP A 86 4.03 2.64 5.26
C ASP A 86 3.22 3.49 4.27
N VAL A 87 2.24 2.91 3.57
CA VAL A 87 1.35 3.68 2.67
C VAL A 87 0.62 4.79 3.43
N ILE A 88 0.01 4.48 4.58
CA ILE A 88 -0.74 5.48 5.37
C ILE A 88 0.17 6.61 5.84
N LEU A 89 1.35 6.29 6.38
CA LEU A 89 2.32 7.31 6.84
C LEU A 89 2.88 8.12 5.67
N CYS A 90 3.18 7.49 4.53
CA CYS A 90 3.66 8.18 3.35
C CYS A 90 2.60 9.13 2.78
N ARG A 91 1.32 8.72 2.73
CA ARG A 91 0.21 9.59 2.30
C ARG A 91 0.08 10.82 3.18
N ALA A 92 0.07 10.63 4.50
CA ALA A 92 -0.02 11.73 5.45
C ALA A 92 1.16 12.71 5.30
N ALA A 93 2.38 12.19 5.10
CA ALA A 93 3.57 13.02 4.91
C ALA A 93 3.59 13.76 3.56
N LEU A 94 3.23 13.09 2.47
CA LEU A 94 3.31 13.64 1.11
C LEU A 94 2.15 14.57 0.77
N PHE A 95 0.96 14.30 1.30
CA PHE A 95 -0.24 15.12 1.05
C PHE A 95 -0.53 16.10 2.18
N GLU A 96 0.33 16.14 3.21
CA GLU A 96 0.19 17.02 4.37
C GLU A 96 -1.19 16.88 5.05
N MET A 97 -1.68 15.64 5.13
CA MET A 97 -2.99 15.28 5.69
C MET A 97 -2.83 14.62 7.06
N PRO A 98 -3.81 14.78 7.98
CA PRO A 98 -3.79 14.06 9.24
C PRO A 98 -3.92 12.55 9.00
N LEU A 99 -3.39 11.75 9.94
CA LEU A 99 -3.61 10.31 9.94
C LEU A 99 -5.10 10.02 10.16
N PRO A 100 -5.70 9.06 9.42
CA PRO A 100 -7.07 8.65 9.68
C PRO A 100 -7.23 8.14 11.12
N ALA A 101 -8.37 8.39 11.74
CA ALA A 101 -8.68 7.78 13.03
C ALA A 101 -8.64 6.24 12.89
N HIS A 102 -8.18 5.55 13.93
CA HIS A 102 -8.18 4.08 13.99
C HIS A 102 -7.37 3.35 12.89
N TRP A 103 -6.56 4.05 12.09
CA TRP A 103 -5.88 3.48 10.93
C TRP A 103 -5.08 2.19 11.22
N GLN A 104 -4.47 2.07 12.40
CA GLN A 104 -3.74 0.86 12.81
C GLN A 104 -4.67 -0.33 13.07
N GLN A 105 -5.82 -0.08 13.70
CA GLN A 105 -6.84 -1.09 14.00
C GLN A 105 -7.48 -1.56 12.69
N ASP A 106 -7.76 -0.64 11.78
CA ASP A 106 -8.30 -0.96 10.46
C ASP A 106 -7.32 -1.79 9.63
N ILE A 107 -6.03 -1.46 9.62
CA ILE A 107 -5.00 -2.30 8.98
C ILE A 107 -5.03 -3.70 9.59
N ALA A 108 -5.05 -3.83 10.92
CA ALA A 108 -5.06 -5.12 11.59
C ALA A 108 -6.30 -5.95 11.21
N ARG A 109 -7.49 -5.32 11.14
CA ARG A 109 -8.72 -5.93 10.63
C ARG A 109 -8.54 -6.43 9.19
N GLY A 110 -7.93 -5.61 8.34
CA GLY A 110 -7.65 -5.94 6.95
C GLY A 110 -6.73 -7.15 6.80
N VAL A 111 -5.64 -7.18 7.56
CA VAL A 111 -4.67 -8.31 7.58
C VAL A 111 -5.34 -9.63 7.98
N ALA A 112 -6.32 -9.58 8.89
CA ALA A 112 -7.08 -10.76 9.30
C ALA A 112 -8.26 -11.09 8.37
N GLY A 113 -8.54 -10.24 7.37
CA GLY A 113 -9.69 -10.36 6.48
C GLY A 113 -9.54 -11.52 5.50
N VAL A 114 -10.66 -12.18 5.21
CA VAL A 114 -10.75 -13.24 4.18
C VAL A 114 -11.85 -12.84 3.21
N LEU A 115 -11.55 -12.87 1.91
CA LEU A 115 -12.55 -12.59 0.87
C LEU A 115 -13.66 -13.65 0.98
N PRO A 116 -14.94 -13.25 1.14
CA PRO A 116 -16.02 -14.19 1.44
C PRO A 116 -16.53 -14.96 0.20
N VAL A 117 -16.01 -14.66 -0.99
CA VAL A 117 -16.35 -15.35 -2.25
C VAL A 117 -15.14 -16.15 -2.71
N THR A 118 -15.40 -17.39 -3.09
CA THR A 118 -14.41 -18.32 -3.65
C THR A 118 -14.76 -18.69 -5.09
N ALA A 119 -13.81 -19.31 -5.80
CA ALA A 119 -14.05 -19.82 -7.15
C ALA A 119 -15.22 -20.82 -7.21
N ALA A 120 -15.37 -21.65 -6.17
CA ALA A 120 -16.44 -22.65 -6.09
C ALA A 120 -17.85 -22.03 -6.12
N ASP A 121 -17.98 -20.79 -5.63
CA ASP A 121 -19.27 -20.07 -5.62
C ASP A 121 -19.71 -19.60 -7.00
N LEU A 122 -18.79 -19.57 -7.97
CA LEU A 122 -19.01 -19.10 -9.33
C LEU A 122 -19.05 -20.26 -10.35
N MET A 123 -18.66 -21.46 -9.93
CA MET A 123 -18.64 -22.65 -10.78
C MET A 123 -19.97 -23.43 -10.64
N PRO A 124 -20.40 -24.14 -11.70
CA PRO A 124 -19.76 -24.28 -13.01
C PRO A 124 -20.11 -23.15 -14.00
N ALA A 125 -20.90 -22.17 -13.58
CA ALA A 125 -21.43 -21.09 -14.44
C ALA A 125 -20.33 -20.26 -15.11
N LEU A 126 -19.21 -20.00 -14.40
CA LEU A 126 -18.02 -19.35 -14.93
C LEU A 126 -16.81 -20.27 -14.84
N GLN A 127 -15.96 -20.24 -15.88
CA GLN A 127 -14.75 -21.06 -15.97
C GLN A 127 -13.62 -20.30 -16.71
N GLY A 128 -12.39 -20.80 -16.57
CA GLY A 128 -11.22 -20.26 -17.27
C GLY A 128 -11.01 -18.76 -17.04
N ALA A 129 -10.75 -18.01 -18.11
CA ALA A 129 -10.48 -16.57 -18.03
C ALA A 129 -11.66 -15.77 -17.47
N ALA A 130 -12.91 -16.18 -17.76
CA ALA A 130 -14.11 -15.49 -17.27
C ALA A 130 -14.24 -15.60 -15.74
N LEU A 131 -13.90 -16.75 -15.18
CA LEU A 131 -13.86 -16.95 -13.72
C LEU A 131 -12.83 -16.02 -13.07
N GLY A 132 -11.62 -15.96 -13.61
CA GLY A 132 -10.57 -15.08 -13.10
C GLY A 132 -10.93 -13.60 -13.19
N ALA A 133 -11.58 -13.18 -14.29
CA ALA A 133 -12.06 -11.82 -14.46
C ALA A 133 -13.12 -11.45 -13.41
N ARG A 134 -14.11 -12.33 -13.20
CA ARG A 134 -15.15 -12.09 -12.19
C ARG A 134 -14.61 -12.07 -10.76
N LEU A 135 -13.66 -12.94 -10.42
CA LEU A 135 -13.01 -12.92 -9.11
C LEU A 135 -12.25 -11.62 -8.84
N ARG A 136 -11.53 -11.09 -9.84
CA ARG A 136 -10.85 -9.79 -9.72
C ARG A 136 -11.82 -8.63 -9.54
N GLU A 137 -12.94 -8.66 -10.25
CA GLU A 137 -14.01 -7.65 -10.09
C GLU A 137 -14.59 -7.69 -8.67
N ILE A 138 -14.86 -8.89 -8.15
CA ILE A 138 -15.37 -9.10 -6.79
C ILE A 138 -14.37 -8.61 -5.74
N GLU A 139 -13.09 -8.94 -5.89
CA GLU A 139 -12.03 -8.46 -5.02
C GLU A 139 -11.96 -6.92 -5.03
N ALA A 140 -11.99 -6.29 -6.21
CA ALA A 140 -11.97 -4.84 -6.35
C ALA A 140 -13.19 -4.18 -5.68
N ARG A 141 -14.40 -4.74 -5.86
CA ARG A 141 -15.62 -4.27 -5.18
C ARG A 141 -15.50 -4.40 -3.67
N TRP A 142 -14.95 -5.50 -3.18
CA TRP A 142 -14.77 -5.75 -1.75
C TRP A 142 -13.76 -4.78 -1.13
N LEU A 143 -12.62 -4.54 -1.78
CA LEU A 143 -11.63 -3.54 -1.38
C LEU A 143 -12.23 -2.13 -1.37
N ALA A 144 -13.02 -1.77 -2.39
CA ALA A 144 -13.70 -0.47 -2.47
C ALA A 144 -14.75 -0.27 -1.36
N SER A 145 -15.31 -1.37 -0.85
CA SER A 145 -16.27 -1.35 0.26
C SER A 145 -15.63 -1.35 1.65
N ASP A 146 -14.30 -1.13 1.76
CA ASP A 146 -13.58 -1.24 3.02
C ASP A 146 -13.75 -2.63 3.68
N LEU A 147 -13.80 -3.68 2.85
CA LEU A 147 -13.95 -5.08 3.25
C LEU A 147 -15.29 -5.41 3.93
N THR A 148 -16.32 -4.57 3.78
CA THR A 148 -17.59 -4.72 4.50
C THR A 148 -18.66 -5.50 3.74
N LEU A 149 -18.57 -5.58 2.41
CA LEU A 149 -19.58 -6.30 1.63
C LEU A 149 -19.60 -7.80 1.97
N SER A 150 -20.82 -8.31 2.20
CA SER A 150 -21.06 -9.73 2.41
C SER A 150 -20.96 -10.53 1.11
N LYS A 151 -20.82 -11.85 1.24
CA LYS A 151 -20.86 -12.78 0.11
C LYS A 151 -22.07 -12.54 -0.80
N ALA A 152 -23.26 -12.41 -0.21
CA ALA A 152 -24.49 -12.20 -0.96
C ALA A 152 -24.44 -10.88 -1.75
N ALA A 153 -23.95 -9.80 -1.14
CA ALA A 153 -23.83 -8.50 -1.80
C ALA A 153 -22.77 -8.49 -2.91
N LEU A 154 -21.72 -9.31 -2.80
CA LEU A 154 -20.68 -9.45 -3.82
C LEU A 154 -21.11 -10.34 -5.01
N LEU A 155 -22.02 -11.29 -4.77
CA LEU A 155 -22.56 -12.18 -5.80
C LEU A 155 -23.77 -11.59 -6.54
N ALA A 156 -24.45 -10.60 -5.94
CA ALA A 156 -25.40 -9.72 -6.63
C ALA A 156 -24.70 -8.88 -7.70
#